data_AF-A0A6F9DBE4-F1
#
_entry.id   AF-A0A6F9DBE4-F1
#
_cell.length_a   1.000
_cell.length_b   1.000
_cell.length_c   1.000
_cell.angle_alpha   90.00
_cell.angle_beta   90.00
_cell.angle_gamma   90.00
#
_symmetry.space_group_name_H-M   'P 1'
#
loop_
_entity.id
_entity.type
_entity.pdbx_description
1 polymer ?
#
loop_
_entity_poly.entity_id
_entity_poly.type
_entity_poly.pdbx_seq_one_letter_code
_entity_poly.pdbx_strand_id
1 'polypeptide(L)'
;MEQGYVPYQSQDIESSGDEQQLRQYELLSKLQNLVKQLPSKMQQRLSHTLLSDIACCLLDQAIFTIVNDLQEIQHLTEKNLYNQRQKMLVDHKGLKQEMKIKHQEETQTARSHNAALIKSRQEKEKQTLDKRLKEELHQMDMKLQKELDQRVTGQQATLQSAGVTGFFITSDPKEIKLQMVILQLIKDLAAQ
;
A
#
# COMPACT_ATOMS: atom_id res chain seq x y z
N MET A 1 -7.24 34.46 -66.91
CA MET A 1 -7.20 34.72 -65.46
C MET A 1 -8.16 33.73 -64.81
N GLU A 2 -7.68 32.50 -64.58
CA GLU A 2 -8.40 31.49 -63.81
C GLU A 2 -8.18 31.78 -62.32
N GLN A 3 -9.26 32.01 -61.57
CA GLN A 3 -9.23 31.97 -60.11
C GLN A 3 -9.53 30.53 -59.69
N GLY A 4 -8.48 29.82 -59.28
CA GLY A 4 -8.60 28.50 -58.67
C GLY A 4 -9.30 28.60 -57.32
N TYR A 5 -10.47 27.99 -57.24
CA TYR A 5 -11.16 27.72 -55.99
C TYR A 5 -10.48 26.53 -55.32
N VAL A 6 -9.77 26.77 -54.21
CA VAL A 6 -9.22 25.72 -53.36
C VAL A 6 -10.20 25.52 -52.20
N PRO A 7 -10.91 24.38 -52.10
CA PRO A 7 -11.79 24.12 -50.97
C PRO A 7 -10.92 23.84 -49.73
N TYR A 8 -11.15 24.57 -48.65
CA TYR A 8 -10.57 24.28 -47.34
C TYR A 8 -11.07 22.92 -46.84
N GLN A 9 -10.15 21.96 -46.71
CA GLN A 9 -10.35 20.72 -45.98
C GLN A 9 -10.74 21.05 -44.53
N SER A 10 -12.00 20.78 -44.16
CA SER A 10 -12.53 20.95 -42.80
C SER A 10 -12.66 19.60 -42.06
N GLN A 11 -11.93 18.56 -42.47
CA GLN A 11 -12.13 17.19 -41.98
C GLN A 11 -11.27 16.78 -40.77
N ASP A 12 -10.29 17.59 -40.34
CA ASP A 12 -9.31 17.12 -39.35
C ASP A 12 -9.68 17.40 -37.88
N ILE A 13 -10.74 18.17 -37.61
CA ILE A 13 -11.11 18.56 -36.22
C ILE A 13 -12.18 17.63 -35.62
N GLU A 14 -13.09 17.06 -36.43
CA GLU A 14 -14.15 16.15 -35.94
C GLU A 14 -13.61 14.74 -35.60
N SER A 15 -12.59 14.24 -36.32
CA SER A 15 -12.06 12.88 -36.14
C SER A 15 -11.43 12.60 -34.76
N SER A 16 -10.84 13.62 -34.13
CA SER A 16 -10.12 13.46 -32.86
C SER A 16 -11.08 13.26 -31.66
N GLY A 17 -12.23 13.92 -31.67
CA GLY A 17 -13.26 13.77 -30.63
C GLY A 17 -13.94 12.41 -30.68
N ASP A 18 -14.21 11.89 -31.88
CA ASP A 18 -14.82 10.58 -32.08
C ASP A 18 -13.88 9.45 -31.64
N GLU A 19 -12.58 9.56 -31.93
CA GLU A 19 -11.57 8.59 -31.46
C GLU A 19 -11.42 8.56 -29.93
N GLN A 20 -11.54 9.72 -29.25
CA GLN A 20 -11.51 9.76 -27.79
C GLN A 20 -12.79 9.15 -27.19
N GLN A 21 -13.95 9.44 -27.77
CA GLN A 21 -15.22 8.84 -27.32
C GLN A 21 -15.23 7.32 -27.49
N LEU A 22 -14.72 6.82 -28.62
CA LEU A 22 -14.57 5.39 -28.87
C LEU A 22 -13.67 4.73 -27.80
N ARG A 23 -12.51 5.32 -27.52
CA ARG A 23 -11.60 4.82 -26.47
C ARG A 23 -12.24 4.86 -25.08
N GLN A 24 -12.97 5.92 -24.75
CA GLN A 24 -13.67 6.02 -23.47
C GLN A 24 -14.74 4.92 -23.35
N TYR A 25 -15.51 4.67 -24.41
CA TYR A 25 -16.51 3.62 -24.45
C TYR A 25 -15.90 2.23 -24.30
N GLU A 26 -14.77 1.96 -24.96
CA GLU A 26 -14.01 0.72 -24.80
C GLU A 26 -13.54 0.52 -23.35
N LEU A 27 -12.94 1.56 -22.75
CA LEU A 27 -12.49 1.52 -21.35
C LEU A 27 -13.66 1.29 -20.39
N LEU A 28 -14.79 1.97 -20.59
CA LEU A 28 -15.99 1.81 -19.78
C LEU A 28 -16.55 0.38 -19.88
N SER A 29 -16.59 -0.18 -21.09
CA SER A 29 -17.04 -1.57 -21.31
C SER A 29 -16.13 -2.57 -20.58
N LYS A 30 -14.81 -2.40 -20.66
CA LYS A 30 -13.85 -3.22 -19.90
C LYS A 30 -14.05 -3.07 -18.39
N LEU A 31 -14.21 -1.85 -17.88
CA LEU A 31 -14.50 -1.59 -16.45
C LEU A 31 -15.77 -2.30 -15.99
N GLN A 32 -16.86 -2.18 -16.74
CA GLN A 32 -18.13 -2.83 -16.40
C GLN A 32 -17.99 -4.36 -16.34
N ASN A 33 -17.18 -4.95 -17.23
CA ASN A 33 -16.92 -6.39 -17.20
C ASN A 33 -16.08 -6.83 -16.00
N LEU A 34 -15.11 -6.02 -15.58
CA LEU A 34 -14.36 -6.27 -14.35
C LEU A 34 -15.25 -6.14 -13.11
N VAL A 35 -16.13 -5.13 -13.06
CA VAL A 35 -17.06 -4.91 -11.94
C VAL A 35 -18.02 -6.08 -11.75
N LYS A 36 -18.47 -6.74 -12.82
CA LYS A 36 -19.34 -7.93 -12.73
C LYS A 36 -18.70 -9.09 -11.94
N GLN A 37 -17.38 -9.12 -11.82
CA GLN A 37 -16.65 -10.16 -11.08
C GLN A 37 -16.54 -9.83 -9.57
N LEU A 38 -16.91 -8.62 -9.14
CA LEU A 38 -16.84 -8.19 -7.75
C LEU A 38 -18.06 -8.66 -6.94
N PRO A 39 -17.98 -8.75 -5.60
CA PRO A 39 -19.16 -9.01 -4.75
C PRO A 39 -20.23 -7.92 -4.91
N SER A 40 -21.53 -8.31 -4.88
CA SER A 40 -22.67 -7.40 -5.14
C SER A 40 -22.66 -6.13 -4.28
N LYS A 41 -22.22 -6.22 -3.02
CA LYS A 41 -22.10 -5.07 -2.11
C LYS A 41 -21.12 -4.00 -2.59
N MET A 42 -20.06 -4.40 -3.31
CA MET A 42 -19.09 -3.47 -3.89
C MET A 42 -19.55 -2.94 -5.24
N GLN A 43 -20.21 -3.78 -6.06
CA GLN A 43 -20.82 -3.35 -7.32
C GLN A 43 -21.79 -2.18 -7.11
N GLN A 44 -22.62 -2.24 -6.06
CA GLN A 44 -23.58 -1.17 -5.74
C GLN A 44 -22.93 0.17 -5.40
N ARG A 45 -21.66 0.19 -4.97
CA ARG A 45 -20.92 1.43 -4.70
C ARG A 45 -20.28 2.02 -5.95
N LEU A 46 -20.22 1.25 -7.05
CA LEU A 46 -19.60 1.63 -8.32
C LEU A 46 -20.70 2.01 -9.32
N SER A 47 -21.25 3.22 -9.17
CA SER A 47 -22.29 3.71 -10.07
C SER A 47 -21.77 3.85 -11.51
N HIS A 48 -22.68 3.84 -12.48
CA HIS A 48 -22.34 4.06 -13.88
C HIS A 48 -21.60 5.38 -14.10
N THR A 49 -22.04 6.46 -13.44
CA THR A 49 -21.39 7.77 -13.49
C THR A 49 -19.95 7.68 -13.01
N LEU A 50 -19.70 7.07 -11.85
CA LEU A 50 -18.35 6.90 -11.32
C LEU A 50 -17.44 6.11 -12.27
N LEU A 51 -17.95 5.02 -12.87
CA LEU A 51 -17.18 4.24 -13.84
C LEU A 51 -16.88 5.03 -15.12
N SER A 52 -17.81 5.86 -15.58
CA SER A 52 -17.61 6.73 -16.75
C SER A 52 -16.59 7.82 -16.48
N ASP A 53 -16.60 8.40 -15.28
CA ASP A 53 -15.64 9.41 -14.84
C ASP A 53 -14.24 8.80 -14.70
N ILE A 54 -14.14 7.59 -14.14
CA ILE A 54 -12.88 6.82 -14.10
C ILE A 54 -12.38 6.54 -15.52
N ALA A 55 -13.24 6.06 -16.43
CA ALA A 55 -12.85 5.81 -17.82
C ALA A 55 -12.32 7.07 -18.51
N CYS A 56 -12.88 8.24 -18.19
CA CYS A 56 -12.39 9.53 -18.68
C CYS A 56 -10.98 9.85 -18.14
N CYS A 57 -10.75 9.68 -16.83
CA CYS A 57 -9.42 9.87 -16.23
C CYS A 57 -8.36 8.97 -16.88
N LEU A 58 -8.71 7.72 -17.21
CA LEU A 58 -7.79 6.73 -17.78
C LEU A 58 -7.46 6.95 -19.26
N LEU A 59 -8.08 7.93 -19.92
CA LEU A 59 -7.63 8.37 -21.24
C LEU A 59 -6.20 8.94 -21.17
N ASP A 60 -5.85 9.57 -20.04
CA ASP A 60 -4.48 9.96 -19.75
C ASP A 60 -3.66 8.74 -19.30
N GLN A 61 -2.73 8.32 -20.16
CA GLN A 61 -1.87 7.17 -19.91
C GLN A 61 -0.94 7.38 -18.70
N ALA A 62 -0.67 8.64 -18.31
CA ALA A 62 0.13 8.93 -17.13
C ALA A 62 -0.49 8.37 -15.85
N ILE A 63 -1.82 8.19 -15.79
CA ILE A 63 -2.50 7.61 -14.63
C ILE A 63 -2.04 6.17 -14.37
N PHE A 64 -1.85 5.37 -15.42
CA PHE A 64 -1.34 4.01 -15.26
C PHE A 64 0.10 4.00 -14.75
N THR A 65 0.94 4.91 -15.25
CA THR A 65 2.31 5.09 -14.75
C THR A 65 2.33 5.47 -13.28
N ILE A 66 1.53 6.46 -12.87
CA ILE A 66 1.42 6.89 -11.47
C ILE A 66 1.00 5.72 -10.57
N VAL A 67 -0.01 4.94 -10.97
CA VAL A 67 -0.47 3.78 -10.18
C VAL A 67 0.62 2.73 -10.04
N ASN A 68 1.37 2.44 -11.12
CA ASN A 68 2.47 1.50 -11.08
C ASN A 68 3.63 1.98 -10.20
N ASP A 69 4.03 3.25 -10.33
CA ASP A 69 5.09 3.85 -9.51
C ASP A 69 4.71 3.83 -8.02
N LEU A 70 3.46 4.18 -7.69
CA LEU A 70 2.95 4.12 -6.33
C LEU A 70 2.95 2.69 -5.77
N GLN A 71 2.68 1.69 -6.60
CA GLN A 71 2.74 0.28 -6.22
C GLN A 71 4.19 -0.17 -5.96
N GLU A 72 5.14 0.22 -6.81
CA GLU A 72 6.55 -0.12 -6.62
C GLU A 72 7.10 0.52 -5.33
N ILE A 73 6.81 1.80 -5.11
CA ILE A 73 7.17 2.52 -3.87
C ILE A 73 6.56 1.84 -2.65
N GLN A 74 5.30 1.38 -2.74
CA GLN A 74 4.64 0.64 -1.67
C GLN A 74 5.38 -0.67 -1.37
N HIS A 75 5.63 -1.50 -2.40
CA HIS A 75 6.33 -2.78 -2.22
C HIS A 75 7.73 -2.62 -1.62
N LEU A 76 8.49 -1.61 -2.07
CA LEU A 76 9.79 -1.31 -1.52
C LEU A 76 9.70 -0.88 -0.05
N THR A 77 8.71 -0.05 0.28
CA THR A 77 8.47 0.40 1.66
C THR A 77 8.09 -0.78 2.56
N GLU A 78 7.12 -1.59 2.17
CA GLU A 78 6.68 -2.77 2.93
C GLU A 78 7.83 -3.76 3.17
N LYS A 79 8.64 -4.02 2.13
CA LYS A 79 9.83 -4.86 2.25
C LYS A 79 10.83 -4.29 3.26
N ASN A 80 11.06 -2.98 3.23
CA ASN A 80 11.95 -2.31 4.17
C ASN A 80 11.44 -2.40 5.60
N LEU A 81 10.16 -2.11 5.85
CA LEU A 81 9.54 -2.19 7.18
C LEU A 81 9.56 -3.63 7.73
N TYR A 82 9.27 -4.62 6.89
CA TYR A 82 9.38 -6.03 7.23
C TYR A 82 10.81 -6.39 7.64
N ASN A 83 11.81 -6.01 6.85
CA ASN A 83 13.21 -6.28 7.15
C ASN A 83 13.67 -5.63 8.45
N GLN A 84 13.22 -4.40 8.72
CA GLN A 84 13.49 -3.73 10.00
C GLN A 84 12.95 -4.57 11.17
N ARG A 85 11.68 -5.01 11.09
CA ARG A 85 11.05 -5.83 12.13
C ARG A 85 11.78 -7.16 12.33
N GLN A 86 12.14 -7.84 11.24
CA GLN A 86 12.90 -9.09 11.29
C GLN A 86 14.25 -8.91 11.97
N LYS A 87 14.98 -7.83 11.66
CA LYS A 87 16.25 -7.52 12.30
C LYS A 87 16.09 -7.39 13.83
N MET A 88 15.10 -6.64 14.30
CA MET A 88 14.84 -6.49 15.73
C MET A 88 14.55 -7.84 16.41
N LEU A 89 13.77 -8.72 15.77
CA LEU A 89 13.49 -10.06 16.31
C LEU A 89 14.74 -10.93 16.42
N VAL A 90 15.62 -10.86 15.42
CA VAL A 90 16.91 -11.57 15.45
C VAL A 90 17.79 -11.03 16.58
N ASP A 91 17.89 -9.71 16.72
CA ASP A 91 18.66 -9.05 17.78
C ASP A 91 18.13 -9.44 19.18
N HIS A 92 16.81 -9.41 19.36
CA HIS A 92 16.13 -9.84 20.60
C HIS A 92 16.43 -11.30 20.94
N LYS A 93 16.44 -12.19 19.94
CA LYS A 93 16.81 -13.60 20.13
C LYS A 93 18.27 -13.74 20.55
N GLY A 94 19.17 -12.95 19.96
CA GLY A 94 20.58 -12.88 20.33
C GLY A 94 20.76 -12.48 21.80
N LEU A 95 20.12 -11.39 22.24
CA LEU A 95 20.21 -10.91 23.62
C LEU A 95 19.74 -11.94 24.64
N LYS A 96 18.63 -12.65 24.36
CA LYS A 96 18.16 -13.74 25.24
C LYS A 96 19.14 -14.90 25.30
N GLN A 97 19.78 -15.24 24.19
CA GLN A 97 20.78 -16.30 24.14
C GLN A 97 22.04 -15.91 24.92
N GLU A 98 22.55 -14.68 24.74
CA GLU A 98 23.69 -14.17 25.49
C GLU A 98 23.45 -14.16 27.00
N MET A 99 22.28 -13.70 27.43
CA MET A 99 21.89 -13.77 28.84
C MET A 99 21.91 -15.21 29.35
N LYS A 100 21.30 -16.14 28.60
CA LYS A 100 21.24 -17.55 28.99
C LYS A 100 22.64 -18.15 29.16
N ILE A 101 23.58 -17.81 28.28
CA ILE A 101 24.98 -18.24 28.39
C ILE A 101 25.60 -17.67 29.67
N LYS A 102 25.48 -16.36 29.93
CA LYS A 102 25.99 -15.72 31.15
C LYS A 102 25.43 -16.36 32.42
N HIS A 103 24.12 -16.59 32.46
CA HIS A 103 23.45 -17.23 33.60
C HIS A 103 23.93 -18.68 33.81
N GLN A 104 24.22 -19.42 32.74
CA GLN A 104 24.79 -20.76 32.83
C GLN A 104 26.22 -20.74 33.39
N GLU A 105 27.06 -19.81 32.96
CA GLU A 105 28.45 -19.63 33.45
C GLU A 105 28.47 -19.24 34.94
N GLU A 106 27.62 -18.30 35.35
CA GLU A 106 27.47 -17.90 36.76
C GLU A 106 26.99 -19.04 37.66
N THR A 107 26.12 -19.91 37.14
CA THR A 107 25.61 -21.07 37.91
C THR A 107 26.69 -22.14 38.05
N GLN A 108 27.55 -22.34 37.05
CA GLN A 108 28.64 -23.32 37.10
C GLN A 108 29.73 -22.94 38.11
N THR A 109 29.95 -21.64 38.34
CA THR A 109 30.96 -21.13 39.28
C THR A 109 30.42 -20.93 40.71
N ALA A 110 29.12 -21.14 40.92
CA ALA A 110 28.45 -20.92 42.20
C ALA A 110 28.68 -22.04 43.23
N ARG A 111 28.90 -21.66 44.50
CA ARG A 111 28.92 -22.59 45.65
C ARG A 111 27.49 -22.80 46.20
N SER A 112 27.22 -23.97 46.82
CA SER A 112 25.88 -24.41 47.22
C SER A 112 25.08 -23.42 48.08
N HIS A 113 25.75 -22.69 48.98
CA HIS A 113 25.11 -21.72 49.87
C HIS A 113 24.55 -20.47 49.15
N ASN A 114 25.05 -20.12 47.96
CA ASN A 114 24.62 -18.91 47.23
C ASN A 114 23.71 -19.21 46.02
N ALA A 115 23.45 -20.49 45.72
CA ALA A 115 22.73 -20.91 44.52
C ALA A 115 21.29 -20.37 44.44
N ALA A 116 20.58 -20.29 45.57
CA ALA A 116 19.21 -19.77 45.61
C ALA A 116 19.14 -18.25 45.31
N LEU A 117 20.09 -17.49 45.84
CA LEU A 117 20.19 -16.04 45.60
C LEU A 117 20.54 -15.75 44.13
N ILE A 118 21.47 -16.52 43.55
CA ILE A 118 21.86 -16.40 42.14
C ILE A 118 20.67 -16.68 41.22
N LYS A 119 19.94 -17.79 41.43
CA LYS A 119 18.74 -18.11 40.64
C LYS A 119 17.66 -17.03 40.74
N SER A 120 17.41 -16.49 41.94
CA SER A 120 16.44 -15.41 42.13
C SER A 120 16.84 -14.14 41.38
N ARG A 121 18.13 -13.79 41.39
CA ARG A 121 18.66 -12.66 40.62
C ARG A 121 18.52 -12.88 39.11
N GLN A 122 18.90 -14.05 38.61
CA GLN A 122 18.81 -14.41 37.20
C GLN A 122 17.37 -14.36 36.68
N GLU A 123 16.40 -14.84 37.45
CA GLU A 123 14.99 -14.76 37.09
C GLU A 123 14.49 -13.31 37.00
N LYS A 124 14.90 -12.44 37.94
CA LYS A 124 14.58 -11.00 37.88
C LYS A 124 15.20 -10.32 36.66
N GLU A 125 16.46 -10.63 36.35
CA GLU A 125 17.15 -10.11 35.16
C GLU A 125 16.44 -10.56 33.87
N LYS A 126 16.05 -11.84 33.80
CA LYS A 126 15.29 -12.40 32.68
C LYS A 126 13.94 -11.70 32.49
N GLN A 127 13.17 -11.55 33.56
CA GLN A 127 11.88 -10.85 33.52
C GLN A 127 12.03 -9.40 33.09
N THR A 128 13.09 -8.73 33.57
CA THR A 128 13.38 -7.34 33.21
C THR A 128 13.72 -7.21 31.73
N LEU A 129 14.56 -8.10 31.20
CA LEU A 129 14.87 -8.14 29.77
C LEU A 129 13.61 -8.44 28.96
N ASP A 130 12.86 -9.49 29.29
CA ASP A 130 11.65 -9.88 28.56
C ASP A 130 10.63 -8.74 28.49
N LYS A 131 10.44 -8.02 29.59
CA LYS A 131 9.59 -6.82 29.62
C LYS A 131 10.11 -5.74 28.67
N ARG A 132 11.40 -5.41 28.76
CA ARG A 132 12.03 -4.40 27.90
C ARG A 132 11.91 -4.75 26.41
N LEU A 133 12.23 -5.99 26.02
CA LEU A 133 12.16 -6.43 24.62
C LEU A 133 10.72 -6.38 24.09
N LYS A 134 9.74 -6.74 24.93
CA LYS A 134 8.31 -6.63 24.56
C LYS A 134 7.87 -5.19 24.34
N GLU A 135 8.32 -4.27 25.18
CA GLU A 135 8.06 -2.84 25.04
C GLU A 135 8.73 -2.27 23.77
N GLU A 136 10.00 -2.59 23.53
CA GLU A 136 10.71 -2.18 22.31
C GLU A 136 10.01 -2.68 21.04
N LEU A 137 9.60 -3.95 20.99
CA LEU A 137 8.88 -4.51 19.85
C LEU A 137 7.52 -3.83 19.64
N HIS A 138 6.80 -3.54 20.72
CA HIS A 138 5.53 -2.82 20.64
C HIS A 138 5.70 -1.40 20.09
N GLN A 139 6.69 -0.66 20.58
CA GLN A 139 7.01 0.69 20.08
C GLN A 139 7.41 0.66 18.60
N MET A 140 8.17 -0.36 18.19
CA MET A 140 8.49 -0.57 16.79
C MET A 140 7.24 -0.83 15.96
N ASP A 141 6.40 -1.79 16.34
CA ASP A 141 5.20 -2.16 15.59
C ASP A 141 4.25 -0.94 15.43
N MET A 142 4.10 -0.10 16.47
CA MET A 142 3.34 1.15 16.38
C MET A 142 3.94 2.16 15.40
N LYS A 143 5.28 2.28 15.37
CA LYS A 143 5.97 3.12 14.40
C LYS A 143 5.77 2.61 12.97
N LEU A 144 5.93 1.30 12.74
CA LEU A 144 5.76 0.69 11.42
C LEU A 144 4.31 0.88 10.91
N GLN A 145 3.31 0.70 11.79
CA GLN A 145 1.91 0.95 11.44
C GLN A 145 1.70 2.42 11.02
N LYS A 146 2.23 3.38 11.78
CA LYS A 146 2.13 4.80 11.43
C LYS A 146 2.78 5.11 10.09
N GLU A 147 3.91 4.49 9.77
CA GLU A 147 4.56 4.65 8.46
C GLU A 147 3.69 4.10 7.32
N LEU A 148 3.02 2.95 7.52
CA LEU A 148 2.06 2.42 6.55
C LEU A 148 0.85 3.35 6.36
N ASP A 149 0.28 3.88 7.44
CA ASP A 149 -0.85 4.82 7.37
C ASP A 149 -0.48 6.12 6.63
N GLN A 150 0.76 6.60 6.83
CA GLN A 150 1.31 7.72 6.07
C GLN A 150 1.46 7.41 4.58
N ARG A 151 1.83 6.18 4.21
CA ARG A 151 1.88 5.77 2.81
C ARG A 151 0.51 5.76 2.16
N VAL A 152 -0.51 5.22 2.84
CA VAL A 152 -1.90 5.25 2.33
C VAL A 152 -2.36 6.70 2.12
N THR A 153 -2.12 7.57 3.10
CA THR A 153 -2.46 8.99 3.00
C THR A 153 -1.74 9.67 1.83
N GLY A 154 -0.45 9.38 1.64
CA GLY A 154 0.33 9.91 0.53
C GLY A 154 -0.17 9.43 -0.84
N GLN A 155 -0.48 8.15 -0.98
CA GLN A 155 -1.06 7.59 -2.21
C GLN A 155 -2.41 8.23 -2.53
N GLN A 156 -3.30 8.39 -1.55
CA GLN A 156 -4.57 9.09 -1.71
C GLN A 156 -4.38 10.53 -2.20
N ALA A 157 -3.44 11.27 -1.59
CA ALA A 157 -3.14 12.64 -1.96
C ALA A 157 -2.60 12.75 -3.39
N THR A 158 -1.69 11.85 -3.79
CA THR A 158 -1.13 11.81 -5.15
C THR A 158 -2.21 11.49 -6.18
N LEU A 159 -3.05 10.48 -5.94
CA LEU A 159 -4.12 10.09 -6.87
C LEU A 159 -5.22 11.16 -6.97
N GLN A 160 -5.55 11.80 -5.85
CA GLN A 160 -6.46 12.95 -5.84
C GLN A 160 -5.89 14.12 -6.65
N SER A 161 -4.60 14.42 -6.48
CA SER A 161 -3.93 15.52 -7.20
C SER A 161 -3.77 15.22 -8.70
N ALA A 162 -3.62 13.94 -9.07
CA ALA A 162 -3.64 13.48 -10.44
C ALA A 162 -5.04 13.48 -11.07
N GLY A 163 -6.07 13.86 -10.32
CA GLY A 163 -7.45 13.95 -10.82
C GLY A 163 -8.14 12.60 -10.98
N VAL A 164 -7.65 11.54 -10.34
CA VAL A 164 -8.28 10.21 -10.42
C VAL A 164 -9.58 10.20 -9.62
N THR A 165 -10.70 10.02 -10.31
CA THR A 165 -12.03 10.02 -9.68
C THR A 165 -12.16 8.92 -8.61
N GLY A 166 -12.75 9.27 -7.46
CA GLY A 166 -12.96 8.38 -6.33
C GLY A 166 -11.86 8.40 -5.27
N PHE A 167 -10.74 9.10 -5.51
CA PHE A 167 -9.66 9.26 -4.54
C PHE A 167 -9.74 10.60 -3.80
N PHE A 168 -9.63 10.51 -2.49
CA PHE A 168 -9.53 11.61 -1.55
C PHE A 168 -8.90 11.09 -0.25
N ILE A 169 -8.28 11.97 0.52
CA ILE A 169 -7.69 11.59 1.81
C ILE A 169 -8.80 11.18 2.79
N THR A 170 -8.72 9.96 3.30
CA THR A 170 -9.70 9.42 4.26
C THR A 170 -9.11 8.31 5.12
N SER A 171 -9.59 8.25 6.37
CA SER A 171 -9.29 7.17 7.32
C SER A 171 -10.48 6.23 7.54
N ASP A 172 -11.62 6.44 6.86
CA ASP A 172 -12.76 5.52 6.96
C ASP A 172 -12.44 4.19 6.26
N PRO A 173 -12.44 3.05 6.98
CA PRO A 173 -12.16 1.74 6.39
C PRO A 173 -13.06 1.38 5.21
N LYS A 174 -14.31 1.87 5.19
CA LYS A 174 -15.24 1.59 4.07
C LYS A 174 -14.84 2.33 2.81
N GLU A 175 -14.37 3.57 2.94
CA GLU A 175 -13.91 4.38 1.81
C GLU A 175 -12.54 3.93 1.34
N ILE A 176 -11.62 3.61 2.24
CA ILE A 176 -10.33 2.99 1.88
C ILE A 176 -10.58 1.70 1.09
N LYS A 177 -11.50 0.85 1.54
CA LYS A 177 -11.84 -0.39 0.82
C LYS A 177 -12.39 -0.11 -0.58
N LEU A 178 -13.22 0.93 -0.75
CA LEU A 178 -13.71 1.32 -2.07
C LEU A 178 -12.56 1.82 -2.96
N GLN A 179 -11.70 2.67 -2.44
CA GLN A 179 -10.51 3.18 -3.15
C GLN A 179 -9.56 2.04 -3.56
N MET A 180 -9.38 1.03 -2.71
CA MET A 180 -8.61 -0.18 -3.05
C MET A 180 -9.25 -0.96 -4.20
N VAL A 181 -10.58 -1.08 -4.22
CA VAL A 181 -11.30 -1.74 -5.33
C VAL A 181 -11.12 -0.95 -6.61
N ILE A 182 -11.26 0.38 -6.57
CA ILE A 182 -11.03 1.24 -7.75
C ILE A 182 -9.59 1.08 -8.25
N LEU A 183 -8.60 1.11 -7.36
CA LEU A 183 -7.19 0.92 -7.70
C LEU A 183 -6.95 -0.44 -8.37
N GLN A 184 -7.59 -1.50 -7.87
CA GLN A 184 -7.49 -2.83 -8.47
C GLN A 184 -8.07 -2.86 -9.88
N LEU A 185 -9.23 -2.22 -10.12
CA LEU A 185 -9.82 -2.13 -11.46
C LEU A 185 -8.88 -1.42 -12.44
N ILE A 186 -8.24 -0.32 -12.02
CA ILE A 186 -7.28 0.41 -12.85
C ILE A 186 -6.09 -0.48 -13.21
N LYS A 187 -5.59 -1.27 -12.26
CA LYS A 187 -4.48 -2.21 -12.50
C LYS A 187 -4.87 -3.36 -13.42
N ASP A 188 -6.06 -3.93 -13.23
CA ASP A 188 -6.56 -5.04 -14.05
C ASP A 188 -6.80 -4.61 -15.49
N LEU A 189 -7.14 -3.33 -15.73
CA LEU A 189 -7.19 -2.75 -17.06
C LEU A 189 -5.81 -2.59 -17.69
N ALA A 190 -4.81 -2.16 -16.92
CA ALA A 190 -3.44 -1.97 -17.41
C ALA A 190 -2.77 -3.30 -17.81
N ALA A 191 -3.24 -4.42 -17.27
CA ALA A 191 -2.72 -5.75 -17.53
C ALA A 191 -3.36 -6.47 -18.75
N GLN A 192 -4.35 -5.86 -19.41
CA GLN A 192 -5.03 -6.40 -20.60
C GLN A 192 -4.45 -5.85 -21.90
#